data_AF-A0A453BPF3-F1
#
_entry.id   AF-A0A453BPF3-F1
#
_cell.length_a   1.000
_cell.length_b   1.000
_cell.length_c   1.000
_cell.angle_alpha   90.00
_cell.angle_beta   90.00
_cell.angle_gamma   90.00
#
_symmetry.space_group_name_H-M   'P 1'
#
loop_
_entity.id
_entity.type
_entity.pdbx_description
1 polymer ?
#
loop_
_entity_poly.entity_id
_entity_poly.type
_entity_poly.pdbx_seq_one_letter_code
_entity_poly.pdbx_strand_id
1 'polypeptide(L)'
;MVHELIGIENNKVDLKEFANVPKDQQEVVLSAVQDDFFRVNMFENFGDLGMNVKRMVDDFQHLSKSSQNFQSIDDMAKFVSNYPEYRKTHGNVTKHVALVSEMSRMVEERKLMQVSQTEQELACASGQAAAFEAVTSLLNNESVSDIDRLRLVMLYALRYEKESPVQLMQLFNKLASRSAKYKSGLVQFLLKQAGVDKRTGDLYGNRDLLNIARNMARGLKGVENVYTQHQPLIFQTMEGIVKGRLRDADYPLVGNHFQQGRPQDVVIFIVGGTTYEEARSVALYNAANPGVRFFLGGSVVLNSKRFLENLGEAQRISKSSTLL
;
A
#
# COMPACT_ATOMS: atom_id res chain seq x y z
N MET A 1 1.40 -3.57 4.35
CA MET A 1 2.69 -4.17 3.95
C MET A 1 2.60 -5.68 3.76
N VAL A 2 2.15 -6.47 4.76
CA VAL A 2 2.01 -7.94 4.62
C VAL A 2 1.24 -8.35 3.36
N HIS A 3 0.05 -7.79 3.13
CA HIS A 3 -0.75 -8.11 1.93
C HIS A 3 -0.08 -7.70 0.61
N GLU A 4 0.76 -6.68 0.63
CA GLU A 4 1.45 -6.17 -0.55
C GLU A 4 2.64 -7.04 -0.94
N LEU A 5 3.42 -7.49 0.06
CA LEU A 5 4.64 -8.25 -0.18
C LEU A 5 4.40 -9.75 -0.25
N ILE A 6 3.57 -10.28 0.66
CA ILE A 6 3.36 -11.71 0.84
C ILE A 6 1.96 -12.11 0.34
N GLY A 7 0.97 -11.30 0.69
CA GLY A 7 -0.44 -11.62 0.44
C GLY A 7 -1.17 -11.99 1.72
N ILE A 8 -2.48 -11.72 1.72
CA ILE A 8 -3.40 -12.13 2.79
C ILE A 8 -4.63 -12.65 2.07
N GLU A 9 -4.96 -13.91 2.28
CA GLU A 9 -6.15 -14.56 1.72
C GLU A 9 -6.95 -15.16 2.86
N ASN A 10 -8.20 -14.71 3.04
CA ASN A 10 -9.08 -15.17 4.13
C ASN A 10 -8.40 -15.11 5.51
N ASN A 11 -7.72 -13.99 5.80
CA ASN A 11 -6.93 -13.76 7.02
C ASN A 11 -5.74 -14.70 7.22
N LYS A 12 -5.33 -15.43 6.17
CA LYS A 12 -4.17 -16.31 6.18
C LYS A 12 -3.04 -15.75 5.33
N VAL A 13 -1.82 -16.03 5.75
CA VAL A 13 -0.58 -15.72 5.05
C VAL A 13 0.14 -17.04 4.83
N ASP A 14 0.39 -17.39 3.56
CA ASP A 14 1.20 -18.55 3.21
C ASP A 14 2.68 -18.15 3.17
N LEU A 15 3.50 -18.86 3.93
CA LEU A 15 4.92 -18.65 4.06
C LEU A 15 5.77 -19.82 3.51
N LYS A 16 5.16 -20.80 2.83
CA LYS A 16 5.85 -22.00 2.32
C LYS A 16 7.01 -21.69 1.37
N GLU A 17 6.89 -20.62 0.59
CA GLU A 17 7.89 -20.23 -0.40
C GLU A 17 9.10 -19.51 0.20
N PHE A 18 9.06 -19.14 1.49
CA PHE A 18 10.16 -18.44 2.15
C PHE A 18 11.12 -19.41 2.84
N ALA A 19 12.42 -19.17 2.63
CA ALA A 19 13.47 -19.96 3.24
C ALA A 19 13.43 -19.83 4.77
N ASN A 20 13.83 -20.88 5.49
CA ASN A 20 13.95 -20.89 6.95
C ASN A 20 12.64 -20.76 7.75
N VAL A 21 11.46 -20.85 7.12
CA VAL A 21 10.19 -20.93 7.86
C VAL A 21 9.93 -22.36 8.30
N PRO A 22 9.75 -22.64 9.61
CA PRO A 22 9.42 -23.97 10.10
C PRO A 22 8.13 -24.52 9.49
N LYS A 23 8.04 -25.83 9.26
CA LYS A 23 6.85 -26.49 8.63
C LYS A 23 5.53 -26.16 9.36
N ASP A 24 5.58 -26.01 10.67
CA ASP A 24 4.46 -25.67 11.54
C ASP A 24 4.04 -24.18 11.47
N GLN A 25 4.78 -23.35 10.74
CA GLN A 25 4.56 -21.90 10.60
C GLN A 25 4.45 -21.45 9.13
N GLN A 26 4.33 -22.42 8.23
CA GLN A 26 4.14 -22.20 6.81
C GLN A 26 2.78 -21.57 6.48
N GLU A 27 1.82 -21.62 7.39
CA GLU A 27 0.57 -20.87 7.27
C GLU A 27 0.31 -20.13 8.58
N VAL A 28 0.04 -18.83 8.45
CA VAL A 28 -0.13 -17.92 9.57
C VAL A 28 -1.49 -17.24 9.50
N VAL A 29 -2.22 -17.20 10.61
CA VAL A 29 -3.47 -16.44 10.73
C VAL A 29 -3.21 -15.06 11.33
N LEU A 30 -3.71 -14.02 10.66
CA LEU A 30 -3.70 -12.62 11.10
C LEU A 30 -5.13 -12.14 11.37
N SER A 31 -5.50 -11.99 12.63
CA SER A 31 -6.84 -11.58 13.05
C SER A 31 -6.77 -10.62 14.22
N ALA A 32 -7.27 -9.39 14.03
CA ALA A 32 -7.30 -8.37 15.08
C ALA A 32 -8.21 -8.75 16.28
N VAL A 33 -9.10 -9.73 16.09
CA VAL A 33 -9.99 -10.23 17.15
C VAL A 33 -9.27 -11.21 18.08
N GLN A 34 -8.35 -12.03 17.53
CA GLN A 34 -7.71 -13.14 18.24
C GLN A 34 -6.24 -12.85 18.59
N ASP A 35 -5.68 -11.77 18.06
CA ASP A 35 -4.28 -11.41 18.20
C ASP A 35 -4.13 -9.94 18.60
N ASP A 36 -3.87 -9.73 19.89
CA ASP A 36 -3.70 -8.38 20.46
C ASP A 36 -2.49 -7.65 19.89
N PHE A 37 -1.39 -8.36 19.64
CA PHE A 37 -0.21 -7.76 19.03
C PHE A 37 -0.53 -7.27 17.63
N PHE A 38 -1.20 -8.08 16.82
CA PHE A 38 -1.64 -7.67 15.50
C PHE A 38 -2.62 -6.50 15.55
N ARG A 39 -3.62 -6.54 16.43
CA ARG A 39 -4.63 -5.46 16.57
C ARG A 39 -3.97 -4.11 16.85
N VAL A 40 -2.99 -4.07 17.75
CA VAL A 40 -2.28 -2.84 18.12
C VAL A 40 -1.36 -2.36 17.00
N ASN A 41 -0.73 -3.28 16.27
CA ASN A 41 0.33 -2.94 15.31
C ASN A 41 -0.12 -2.88 13.83
N MET A 42 -1.33 -3.31 13.48
CA MET A 42 -1.77 -3.44 12.08
C MET A 42 -1.76 -2.15 11.26
N PHE A 43 -1.72 -0.99 11.93
CA PHE A 43 -1.67 0.34 11.29
C PHE A 43 -0.38 1.12 11.55
N GLU A 44 0.56 0.53 12.29
CA GLU A 44 1.85 1.14 12.58
C GLU A 44 2.75 1.16 11.34
N ASN A 45 3.69 2.10 11.30
CA ASN A 45 4.71 2.10 10.25
C ASN A 45 5.74 0.98 10.51
N PHE A 46 6.53 0.67 9.49
CA PHE A 46 7.44 -0.47 9.55
C PHE A 46 8.56 -0.31 10.60
N GLY A 47 9.02 0.92 10.85
CA GLY A 47 10.02 1.21 11.88
C GLY A 47 9.48 0.96 13.29
N ASP A 48 8.30 1.50 13.59
CA ASP A 48 7.64 1.30 14.88
C ASP A 48 7.24 -0.16 15.10
N LEU A 49 6.80 -0.86 14.04
CA LEU A 49 6.56 -2.30 14.08
C LEU A 49 7.83 -3.08 14.46
N GLY A 50 8.98 -2.74 13.87
CA GLY A 50 10.26 -3.37 14.21
C GLY A 50 10.62 -3.18 15.69
N MET A 51 10.44 -1.97 16.23
CA MET A 51 10.65 -1.67 17.64
C MET A 51 9.67 -2.42 18.56
N ASN A 52 8.40 -2.55 18.17
CA ASN A 52 7.40 -3.27 18.93
C ASN A 52 7.63 -4.79 18.90
N VAL A 53 8.10 -5.36 17.79
CA VAL A 53 8.54 -6.76 17.73
C VAL A 53 9.75 -6.99 18.64
N LYS A 54 10.72 -6.08 18.64
CA LYS A 54 11.86 -6.16 19.56
C LYS A 54 11.40 -6.18 21.01
N ARG A 55 10.53 -5.25 21.41
CA ARG A 55 9.97 -5.20 22.77
C ARG A 55 9.24 -6.51 23.14
N MET A 56 8.45 -7.07 22.21
CA MET A 56 7.78 -8.35 22.41
C MET A 56 8.77 -9.51 22.62
N VAL A 57 9.91 -9.50 21.92
CA VAL A 57 10.97 -10.49 22.11
C VAL A 57 11.71 -10.29 23.44
N ASP A 58 12.01 -9.04 23.83
CA ASP A 58 12.66 -8.70 25.10
C ASP A 58 11.79 -9.08 26.31
N ASP A 59 10.48 -8.79 26.27
CA ASP A 59 9.52 -9.20 27.31
C ASP A 59 9.47 -10.73 27.43
N PHE A 60 9.53 -11.42 26.29
CA PHE A 60 9.57 -12.87 26.23
C PHE A 60 10.89 -13.46 26.79
N GLN A 61 12.03 -12.80 26.58
CA GLN A 61 13.30 -13.20 27.20
C GLN A 61 13.27 -13.11 28.72
N HIS A 62 12.71 -12.01 29.25
CA HIS A 62 12.56 -11.83 30.68
C HIS A 62 11.74 -12.94 31.33
N LEU A 63 10.63 -13.35 30.69
CA LEU A 63 9.79 -14.45 31.16
C LEU A 63 10.49 -15.82 31.09
N SER A 64 11.36 -16.02 30.09
CA SER A 64 12.07 -17.27 29.86
C SER A 64 13.40 -17.40 30.61
N LYS A 65 13.80 -16.37 31.41
CA LYS A 65 15.09 -16.31 32.13
C LYS A 65 16.30 -16.52 31.22
N SER A 66 16.20 -16.13 29.95
CA SER A 66 17.29 -16.16 28.98
C SER A 66 17.84 -14.75 28.78
N SER A 67 19.16 -14.59 28.86
CA SER A 67 19.83 -13.28 28.71
C SER A 67 20.65 -13.27 27.42
N GLN A 68 20.02 -13.01 26.28
CA GLN A 68 20.73 -12.75 25.02
C GLN A 68 20.47 -11.31 24.56
N ASN A 69 21.48 -10.65 24.01
CA ASN A 69 21.33 -9.29 23.49
C ASN A 69 21.16 -9.34 21.95
N PHE A 70 19.97 -9.02 21.45
CA PHE A 70 19.68 -9.05 20.01
C PHE A 70 20.02 -7.71 19.35
N GLN A 71 20.78 -7.78 18.25
CA GLN A 71 21.17 -6.60 17.46
C GLN A 71 20.30 -6.44 16.20
N SER A 72 19.68 -7.51 15.72
CA SER A 72 18.88 -7.51 14.48
C SER A 72 17.62 -8.37 14.56
N ILE A 73 16.69 -8.16 13.62
CA ILE A 73 15.49 -8.99 13.46
C ILE A 73 15.86 -10.43 13.09
N ASP A 74 16.93 -10.63 12.32
CA ASP A 74 17.41 -11.96 11.97
C ASP A 74 17.93 -12.73 13.18
N ASP A 75 18.58 -12.04 14.14
CA ASP A 75 19.00 -12.67 15.40
C ASP A 75 17.78 -13.14 16.20
N MET A 76 16.73 -12.32 16.24
CA MET A 76 15.47 -12.68 16.88
C MET A 76 14.82 -13.90 16.20
N ALA A 77 14.79 -13.93 14.87
CA ALA A 77 14.24 -15.07 14.11
C ALA A 77 15.02 -16.37 14.37
N LYS A 78 16.35 -16.31 14.36
CA LYS A 78 17.22 -17.47 14.68
C LYS A 78 17.01 -17.96 16.11
N PHE A 79 16.92 -17.04 17.07
CA PHE A 79 16.66 -17.37 18.46
C PHE A 79 15.36 -18.15 18.60
N VAL A 80 14.23 -17.61 18.14
CA VAL A 80 12.93 -18.27 18.32
C VAL A 80 12.87 -19.61 17.56
N SER A 81 13.58 -19.75 16.44
CA SER A 81 13.66 -21.00 15.67
C SER A 81 14.40 -22.12 16.40
N ASN A 82 15.47 -21.79 17.13
CA ASN A 82 16.34 -22.73 17.85
C ASN A 82 15.72 -23.31 19.14
N TYR A 83 14.52 -22.88 19.49
CA TYR A 83 13.89 -23.15 20.78
C TYR A 83 12.47 -23.72 20.58
N PRO A 84 12.31 -25.00 20.16
CA PRO A 84 11.03 -25.58 19.72
C PRO A 84 9.96 -25.65 20.82
N GLU A 85 10.36 -25.84 22.08
CA GLU A 85 9.42 -25.88 23.21
C GLU A 85 8.69 -24.55 23.40
N TYR A 86 9.33 -23.47 22.98
CA TYR A 86 8.80 -22.11 23.07
C TYR A 86 7.81 -21.78 21.95
N ARG A 87 7.91 -22.46 20.80
CA ARG A 87 6.91 -22.36 19.71
C ARG A 87 5.52 -22.84 20.14
N LYS A 88 5.46 -23.85 21.02
CA LYS A 88 4.18 -24.40 21.53
C LYS A 88 3.46 -23.47 22.50
N THR A 89 4.21 -22.68 23.28
CA THR A 89 3.65 -21.82 24.35
C THR A 89 3.48 -20.38 23.89
N HIS A 90 4.30 -19.90 22.94
CA HIS A 90 4.34 -18.49 22.51
C HIS A 90 4.29 -18.34 20.99
N GLY A 91 3.35 -19.05 20.35
CA GLY A 91 3.17 -19.05 18.89
C GLY A 91 3.00 -17.65 18.27
N ASN A 92 2.42 -16.70 18.99
CA ASN A 92 2.29 -15.31 18.51
C ASN A 92 3.64 -14.59 18.36
N VAL A 93 4.61 -14.82 19.26
CA VAL A 93 5.93 -14.19 19.16
C VAL A 93 6.66 -14.71 17.93
N THR A 94 6.72 -16.03 17.76
CA THR A 94 7.41 -16.61 16.60
C THR A 94 6.77 -16.18 15.28
N LYS A 95 5.43 -16.17 15.24
CA LYS A 95 4.65 -15.73 14.09
C LYS A 95 5.04 -14.33 13.62
N HIS A 96 5.00 -13.34 14.52
CA HIS A 96 5.27 -11.94 14.16
C HIS A 96 6.74 -11.69 13.85
N VAL A 97 7.65 -12.37 14.56
CA VAL A 97 9.09 -12.32 14.23
C VAL A 97 9.36 -12.87 12.84
N ALA A 98 8.80 -14.03 12.49
CA ALA A 98 8.97 -14.63 11.16
C ALA A 98 8.44 -13.72 10.04
N LEU A 99 7.23 -13.17 10.21
CA LEU A 99 6.64 -12.24 9.24
C LEU A 99 7.48 -10.97 9.04
N VAL A 100 7.96 -10.36 10.13
CA VAL A 100 8.74 -9.11 10.04
C VAL A 100 10.16 -9.36 9.53
N SER A 101 10.75 -10.52 9.84
CA SER A 101 12.04 -10.95 9.26
C SER A 101 11.93 -11.10 7.75
N GLU A 102 10.91 -11.79 7.25
CA GLU A 102 10.73 -11.96 5.80
C GLU A 102 10.39 -10.65 5.09
N MET A 103 9.55 -9.80 5.67
CA MET A 103 9.30 -8.47 5.11
C MET A 103 10.58 -7.63 5.05
N SER A 104 11.43 -7.67 6.09
CA SER A 104 12.72 -6.98 6.10
C SER A 104 13.65 -7.46 4.99
N ARG A 105 13.78 -8.78 4.82
CA ARG A 105 14.56 -9.40 3.74
C ARG A 105 14.07 -8.95 2.36
N MET A 106 12.76 -9.01 2.13
CA MET A 106 12.16 -8.58 0.85
C MET A 106 12.38 -7.09 0.55
N VAL A 107 12.32 -6.23 1.57
CA VAL A 107 12.62 -4.80 1.44
C VAL A 107 14.05 -4.57 0.99
N GLU A 108 15.01 -5.29 1.57
CA GLU A 108 16.43 -5.15 1.23
C GLU A 108 16.77 -5.70 -0.15
N GLU A 109 16.29 -6.91 -0.47
CA GLU A 109 16.56 -7.60 -1.74
C GLU A 109 16.01 -6.82 -2.94
N ARG A 110 14.77 -6.32 -2.82
CA ARG A 110 14.10 -5.60 -3.91
C ARG A 110 14.35 -4.09 -3.88
N LYS A 111 15.19 -3.60 -2.96
CA LYS A 111 15.49 -2.17 -2.75
C LYS A 111 14.22 -1.33 -2.55
N LEU A 112 13.26 -1.86 -1.81
CA LEU A 112 11.92 -1.26 -1.68
C LEU A 112 11.91 0.10 -0.99
N MET A 113 12.93 0.43 -0.19
CA MET A 113 13.06 1.77 0.38
C MET A 113 13.26 2.83 -0.72
N GLN A 114 14.11 2.54 -1.71
CA GLN A 114 14.36 3.45 -2.83
C GLN A 114 13.15 3.51 -3.76
N VAL A 115 12.55 2.34 -4.06
CA VAL A 115 11.33 2.26 -4.87
C VAL A 115 10.21 3.07 -4.21
N SER A 116 9.94 2.84 -2.92
CA SER A 116 8.90 3.53 -2.16
C SER A 116 9.14 5.04 -2.13
N GLN A 117 10.37 5.50 -1.91
CA GLN A 117 10.68 6.94 -1.96
C GLN A 117 10.31 7.55 -3.32
N THR A 118 10.72 6.92 -4.42
CA THR A 118 10.36 7.41 -5.76
C THR A 118 8.85 7.34 -6.03
N GLU A 119 8.15 6.31 -5.54
CA GLU A 119 6.69 6.24 -5.64
C GLU A 119 6.01 7.41 -4.90
N GLN A 120 6.51 7.77 -3.71
CA GLN A 120 6.01 8.91 -2.93
C GLN A 120 6.27 10.24 -3.64
N GLU A 121 7.47 10.42 -4.20
CA GLU A 121 7.80 11.60 -5.01
C GLU A 121 6.89 11.73 -6.23
N LEU A 122 6.63 10.62 -6.95
CA LEU A 122 5.70 10.62 -8.10
C LEU A 122 4.26 10.94 -7.70
N ALA A 123 3.82 10.48 -6.52
CA ALA A 123 2.47 10.66 -6.04
C ALA A 123 2.23 12.06 -5.44
N CYS A 124 3.23 12.63 -4.76
CA CYS A 124 3.05 13.79 -3.88
C CYS A 124 3.85 15.03 -4.30
N ALA A 125 4.99 14.86 -4.96
CA ALA A 125 5.88 15.96 -5.30
C ALA A 125 5.64 16.47 -6.73
N SER A 126 6.29 17.60 -7.03
CA SER A 126 6.33 18.20 -8.35
C SER A 126 7.79 18.25 -8.82
N GLY A 127 8.05 18.00 -10.10
CA GLY A 127 9.41 18.01 -10.62
C GLY A 127 9.64 16.89 -11.62
N GLN A 128 9.18 17.10 -12.84
CA GLN A 128 9.14 16.08 -13.88
C GLN A 128 10.54 15.58 -14.30
N ALA A 129 11.54 16.46 -14.37
CA ALA A 129 12.92 16.09 -14.70
C ALA A 129 13.55 15.18 -13.62
N ALA A 130 13.49 15.57 -12.36
CA ALA A 130 14.01 14.78 -11.24
C ALA A 130 13.29 13.42 -11.13
N ALA A 131 11.96 13.41 -11.29
CA ALA A 131 11.17 12.19 -11.31
C ALA A 131 11.59 11.25 -12.45
N PHE A 132 11.85 11.78 -13.65
CA PHE A 132 12.30 10.99 -14.79
C PHE A 132 13.67 10.36 -14.54
N GLU A 133 14.62 11.11 -13.99
CA GLU A 133 15.95 10.60 -13.63
C GLU A 133 15.87 9.51 -12.57
N ALA A 134 15.09 9.72 -11.51
CA ALA A 134 14.88 8.75 -10.43
C ALA A 134 14.28 7.42 -10.96
N VAL A 135 13.21 7.50 -11.76
CA VAL A 135 12.58 6.33 -12.37
C VAL A 135 13.56 5.63 -13.31
N THR A 136 14.27 6.38 -14.16
CA THR A 136 15.26 5.81 -15.09
C THR A 136 16.39 5.08 -14.36
N SER A 137 16.85 5.64 -13.23
CA SER A 137 17.86 5.02 -12.37
C SER A 137 17.38 3.66 -11.83
N LEU A 138 16.17 3.60 -11.26
CA LEU A 138 15.60 2.35 -10.74
C LEU A 138 15.30 1.32 -11.83
N LEU A 139 14.94 1.75 -13.03
CA LEU A 139 14.80 0.86 -14.19
C LEU A 139 16.12 0.23 -14.63
N ASN A 140 17.26 0.83 -14.30
CA ASN A 140 18.59 0.26 -14.56
C ASN A 140 19.09 -0.64 -13.43
N ASN A 141 18.50 -0.57 -12.24
CA ASN A 141 18.91 -1.36 -11.09
C ASN A 141 18.38 -2.81 -11.25
N GLU A 142 19.29 -3.78 -11.31
CA GLU A 142 18.97 -5.20 -11.53
C GLU A 142 18.24 -5.84 -10.35
N SER A 143 18.43 -5.33 -9.13
CA SER A 143 17.75 -5.81 -7.92
C SER A 143 16.27 -5.43 -7.85
N VAL A 144 15.85 -4.40 -8.60
CA VAL A 144 14.44 -3.98 -8.64
C VAL A 144 13.64 -4.98 -9.46
N SER A 145 12.50 -5.43 -8.95
CA SER A 145 11.70 -6.43 -9.65
C SER A 145 10.94 -5.84 -10.85
N ASP A 146 10.55 -6.69 -11.79
CA ASP A 146 9.78 -6.29 -12.98
C ASP A 146 8.43 -5.63 -12.63
N ILE A 147 7.77 -6.10 -11.57
CA ILE A 147 6.51 -5.51 -11.11
C ILE A 147 6.73 -4.12 -10.51
N ASP A 148 7.84 -3.89 -9.80
CA ASP A 148 8.18 -2.60 -9.23
C ASP A 148 8.56 -1.59 -10.32
N ARG A 149 9.33 -2.02 -11.34
CA ARG A 149 9.62 -1.19 -12.53
C ARG A 149 8.35 -0.76 -13.25
N LEU A 150 7.41 -1.69 -13.45
CA LEU A 150 6.13 -1.39 -14.09
C LEU A 150 5.33 -0.36 -13.28
N ARG A 151 5.24 -0.53 -11.96
CA ARG A 151 4.53 0.42 -11.07
C ARG A 151 5.10 1.83 -11.15
N LEU A 152 6.42 1.97 -11.10
CA LEU A 152 7.09 3.27 -11.24
C LEU A 152 6.75 3.95 -12.56
N VAL A 153 6.76 3.20 -13.67
CA VAL A 153 6.39 3.73 -14.99
C VAL A 153 4.90 4.09 -15.06
N MET A 154 4.02 3.29 -14.44
CA MET A 154 2.58 3.59 -14.39
C MET A 154 2.28 4.85 -13.57
N LEU A 155 2.93 5.02 -12.42
CA LEU A 155 2.79 6.22 -11.59
C LEU A 155 3.32 7.46 -12.30
N TYR A 156 4.50 7.36 -12.92
CA TYR A 156 5.05 8.43 -13.75
C TYR A 156 4.11 8.80 -14.90
N ALA A 157 3.57 7.79 -15.60
CA ALA A 157 2.63 7.98 -16.69
C ALA A 157 1.38 8.74 -16.22
N LEU A 158 0.74 8.29 -15.13
CA LEU A 158 -0.45 8.95 -14.59
C LEU A 158 -0.16 10.39 -14.13
N ARG A 159 1.03 10.65 -13.57
CA ARG A 159 1.42 11.98 -13.08
C ARG A 159 1.69 12.97 -14.21
N TYR A 160 2.41 12.53 -15.24
CA TYR A 160 3.02 13.40 -16.25
C TYR A 160 2.51 13.13 -17.68
N GLU A 161 1.37 12.45 -17.85
CA GLU A 161 0.81 12.02 -19.15
C GLU A 161 0.71 13.13 -20.22
N LYS A 162 0.49 14.39 -19.81
CA LYS A 162 0.39 15.55 -20.72
C LYS A 162 1.64 16.43 -20.77
N GLU A 163 2.63 16.19 -19.90
CA GLU A 163 3.79 17.10 -19.77
C GLU A 163 4.93 16.75 -20.73
N SER A 164 5.26 15.45 -20.90
CA SER A 164 6.34 15.04 -21.81
C SER A 164 6.11 13.68 -22.45
N PRO A 165 5.45 13.63 -23.63
CA PRO A 165 5.27 12.40 -24.38
C PRO A 165 6.60 11.71 -24.75
N VAL A 166 7.65 12.50 -24.98
CA VAL A 166 8.98 11.99 -25.35
C VAL A 166 9.60 11.19 -24.21
N GLN A 167 9.64 11.75 -22.99
CA GLN A 167 10.19 11.05 -21.83
C GLN A 167 9.34 9.82 -21.46
N LEU A 168 8.01 9.92 -21.59
CA LEU A 168 7.14 8.77 -21.39
C LEU A 168 7.47 7.62 -22.35
N MET A 169 7.67 7.92 -23.64
CA MET A 169 8.09 6.93 -24.64
C MET A 169 9.47 6.34 -24.33
N GLN A 170 10.40 7.13 -23.81
CA GLN A 170 11.71 6.63 -23.37
C GLN A 170 11.56 5.62 -22.22
N LEU A 171 10.73 5.92 -21.22
CA LEU A 171 10.45 4.97 -20.13
C LEU A 171 9.76 3.70 -20.62
N PHE A 172 8.84 3.80 -21.60
CA PHE A 172 8.19 2.64 -22.20
C PHE A 172 9.18 1.72 -22.91
N ASN A 173 10.08 2.28 -23.70
CA ASN A 173 11.13 1.52 -24.38
C ASN A 173 12.10 0.90 -23.36
N LYS A 174 12.45 1.65 -22.33
CA LYS A 174 13.32 1.18 -21.25
C LYS A 174 12.69 0.01 -20.49
N LEU A 175 11.42 0.12 -20.10
CA LEU A 175 10.66 -0.96 -19.45
C LEU A 175 10.63 -2.22 -20.33
N ALA A 176 10.30 -2.07 -21.61
CA ALA A 176 10.24 -3.19 -22.57
C ALA A 176 11.60 -3.86 -22.79
N SER A 177 12.72 -3.13 -22.66
CA SER A 177 14.08 -3.69 -22.73
C SER A 177 14.50 -4.46 -21.47
N ARG A 178 13.84 -4.21 -20.33
CA ARG A 178 14.21 -4.78 -19.01
C ARG A 178 13.30 -5.91 -18.57
N SER A 179 12.03 -5.90 -19.00
CA SER A 179 11.06 -6.94 -18.66
C SER A 179 10.56 -7.66 -19.90
N ALA A 180 10.75 -8.99 -19.94
CA ALA A 180 10.11 -9.83 -20.95
C ALA A 180 8.59 -9.93 -20.74
N LYS A 181 8.13 -9.77 -19.48
CA LYS A 181 6.74 -9.93 -19.07
C LYS A 181 5.92 -8.67 -19.32
N TYR A 182 6.43 -7.50 -18.94
CA TYR A 182 5.68 -6.26 -18.96
C TYR A 182 6.16 -5.33 -20.09
N LYS A 183 5.26 -5.07 -21.04
CA LYS A 183 5.45 -4.12 -22.13
C LYS A 183 4.63 -2.85 -21.90
N SER A 184 4.85 -1.84 -22.74
CA SER A 184 4.14 -0.55 -22.71
C SER A 184 2.61 -0.67 -22.83
N GLY A 185 2.10 -1.76 -23.43
CA GLY A 185 0.67 -1.94 -23.67
C GLY A 185 -0.19 -1.84 -22.40
N LEU A 186 0.28 -2.36 -21.26
CA LEU A 186 -0.50 -2.29 -20.02
C LEU A 186 -0.57 -0.86 -19.47
N VAL A 187 0.52 -0.09 -19.60
CA VAL A 187 0.57 1.33 -19.21
C VAL A 187 -0.32 2.19 -20.11
N GLN A 188 -0.31 1.93 -21.43
CA GLN A 188 -1.20 2.60 -22.36
C GLN A 188 -2.67 2.30 -22.06
N PHE A 189 -3.00 1.06 -21.69
CA PHE A 189 -4.35 0.69 -21.29
C PHE A 189 -4.76 1.38 -19.98
N LEU A 190 -3.86 1.48 -19.00
CA LEU A 190 -4.10 2.26 -17.78
C LEU A 190 -4.48 3.71 -18.12
N LEU A 191 -3.68 4.41 -18.92
CA LEU A 191 -3.96 5.79 -19.31
C LEU A 191 -5.29 5.94 -20.05
N LYS A 192 -5.63 4.96 -20.91
CA LYS A 192 -6.93 4.95 -21.61
C LYS A 192 -8.12 4.84 -20.65
N GLN A 193 -7.97 4.11 -19.54
CA GLN A 193 -9.06 3.90 -18.57
C GLN A 193 -9.08 4.95 -17.45
N ALA A 194 -7.91 5.45 -17.02
CA ALA A 194 -7.74 6.21 -15.79
C ALA A 194 -6.89 7.49 -15.95
N GLY A 195 -6.58 7.90 -17.17
CA GLY A 195 -5.90 9.17 -17.43
C GLY A 195 -6.73 10.40 -17.03
N VAL A 196 -6.14 11.59 -17.10
CA VAL A 196 -6.73 12.86 -16.64
C VAL A 196 -8.09 13.18 -17.25
N ASP A 197 -8.34 12.73 -18.48
CA ASP A 197 -9.61 12.97 -19.17
C ASP A 197 -10.70 11.95 -18.78
N LYS A 198 -10.36 10.93 -17.99
CA LYS A 198 -11.27 9.88 -17.51
C LYS A 198 -11.52 9.96 -16.01
N ARG A 199 -10.51 10.31 -15.23
CA ARG A 199 -10.63 10.39 -13.77
C ARG A 199 -11.45 11.61 -13.33
N THR A 200 -12.26 11.42 -12.30
CA THR A 200 -13.03 12.49 -11.67
C THR A 200 -12.17 13.30 -10.71
N GLY A 201 -12.38 14.61 -10.67
CA GLY A 201 -11.69 15.51 -9.73
C GLY A 201 -10.22 15.76 -10.06
N ASP A 202 -9.48 16.24 -9.06
CA ASP A 202 -8.05 16.55 -9.17
C ASP A 202 -7.24 15.63 -8.26
N LEU A 203 -6.90 14.45 -8.78
CA LEU A 203 -6.22 13.39 -8.03
C LEU A 203 -4.92 13.87 -7.35
N TYR A 204 -4.20 14.79 -7.98
CA TYR A 204 -2.92 15.27 -7.47
C TYR A 204 -3.01 16.61 -6.74
N GLY A 205 -4.20 17.19 -6.60
CA GLY A 205 -4.39 18.47 -5.92
C GLY A 205 -3.68 19.65 -6.58
N ASN A 206 -3.31 19.55 -7.87
CA ASN A 206 -2.66 20.62 -8.64
C ASN A 206 -3.51 21.91 -8.72
N ARG A 207 -4.82 21.82 -8.42
CA ARG A 207 -5.80 22.91 -8.44
C ARG A 207 -6.06 23.52 -7.06
N ASP A 208 -5.68 22.86 -5.97
CA ASP A 208 -6.08 23.26 -4.61
C ASP A 208 -4.87 23.49 -3.69
N LEU A 209 -4.44 24.76 -3.61
CA LEU A 209 -3.40 25.24 -2.69
C LEU A 209 -3.70 24.92 -1.21
N LEU A 210 -4.98 24.75 -0.85
CA LEU A 210 -5.43 24.34 0.48
C LEU A 210 -5.11 22.87 0.80
N ASN A 211 -5.03 21.98 -0.20
CA ASN A 211 -4.64 20.59 -0.01
C ASN A 211 -3.13 20.47 0.24
N ILE A 212 -2.34 21.30 -0.44
CA ILE A 212 -0.90 21.45 -0.17
C ILE A 212 -0.68 21.93 1.28
N ALA A 213 -1.42 22.95 1.73
CA ALA A 213 -1.32 23.47 3.09
C ALA A 213 -1.75 22.45 4.18
N ARG A 214 -2.76 21.60 3.92
CA ARG A 214 -3.14 20.52 4.85
C ARG A 214 -2.13 19.39 4.91
N ASN A 215 -1.49 19.05 3.80
CA ASN A 215 -0.44 18.04 3.76
C ASN A 215 0.78 18.53 4.56
N MET A 216 1.14 19.81 4.46
CA MET A 216 2.19 20.43 5.29
C MET A 216 1.82 20.50 6.78
N ALA A 217 0.58 20.84 7.13
CA ALA A 217 0.16 20.96 8.53
C ALA A 217 0.16 19.61 9.29
N ARG A 218 0.22 18.48 8.59
CA ARG A 218 0.34 17.14 9.20
C ARG A 218 1.77 16.73 9.53
N GLY A 219 2.77 17.35 8.90
CA GLY A 219 4.18 17.24 9.32
C GLY A 219 4.43 17.75 10.74
N LEU A 220 3.45 18.43 11.36
CA LEU A 220 3.54 18.96 12.73
C LEU A 220 3.17 17.95 13.83
N LYS A 221 2.69 16.73 13.50
CA LYS A 221 2.33 15.69 14.49
C LYS A 221 3.33 14.55 14.63
N GLY A 222 4.47 14.61 13.95
CA GLY A 222 5.53 13.60 14.04
C GLY A 222 6.61 13.84 12.98
N VAL A 223 7.73 13.11 13.07
CA VAL A 223 8.80 13.15 12.07
C VAL A 223 8.20 12.81 10.70
N GLU A 224 8.33 13.69 9.71
CA GLU A 224 7.85 13.45 8.35
C GLU A 224 8.50 12.17 7.81
N ASN A 225 7.69 11.13 7.66
CA ASN A 225 8.14 9.88 7.06
C ASN A 225 8.02 10.00 5.54
N VAL A 226 9.16 10.11 4.86
CA VAL A 226 9.26 10.20 3.40
C VAL A 226 8.61 9.03 2.67
N TYR A 227 8.38 7.91 3.34
CA TYR A 227 7.77 6.70 2.79
C TYR A 227 6.24 6.65 2.90
N THR A 228 5.61 7.60 3.62
CA THR A 228 4.15 7.59 3.90
C THR A 228 3.51 8.97 3.74
N GLN A 229 3.91 9.73 2.72
CA GLN A 229 3.40 11.07 2.41
C GLN A 229 2.04 11.02 1.69
N HIS A 230 1.86 10.03 0.81
CA HIS A 230 0.63 9.82 0.06
C HIS A 230 -0.55 9.61 1.00
N GLN A 231 -1.69 10.17 0.59
CA GLN A 231 -2.97 9.95 1.23
C GLN A 231 -3.99 9.56 0.16
N PRO A 232 -4.72 8.45 0.33
CA PRO A 232 -5.69 8.01 -0.65
C PRO A 232 -6.84 9.02 -0.77
N LEU A 233 -7.35 9.16 -2.00
CA LEU A 233 -8.43 10.09 -2.34
C LEU A 233 -9.66 9.94 -1.42
N ILE A 234 -9.94 8.73 -0.95
CA ILE A 234 -11.05 8.45 -0.03
C ILE A 234 -11.02 9.34 1.22
N PHE A 235 -9.84 9.75 1.70
CA PHE A 235 -9.74 10.67 2.82
C PHE A 235 -10.39 12.03 2.49
N GLN A 236 -10.08 12.58 1.32
CA GLN A 236 -10.67 13.84 0.87
C GLN A 236 -12.17 13.69 0.60
N THR A 237 -12.60 12.53 0.08
CA THR A 237 -14.01 12.20 -0.10
C THR A 237 -14.75 12.18 1.24
N MET A 238 -14.23 11.51 2.27
CA MET A 238 -14.82 11.48 3.62
C MET A 238 -14.95 12.90 4.22
N GLU A 239 -13.89 13.72 4.09
CA GLU A 239 -13.92 15.12 4.51
C GLU A 239 -14.97 15.95 3.75
N GLY A 240 -15.09 15.72 2.44
CA GLY A 240 -16.10 16.35 1.60
C GLY A 240 -17.52 15.99 2.02
N ILE A 241 -17.77 14.72 2.36
CA ILE A 241 -19.07 14.24 2.85
C ILE A 241 -19.42 14.90 4.18
N VAL A 242 -18.50 14.88 5.14
CA VAL A 242 -18.69 15.47 6.48
C VAL A 242 -19.00 16.97 6.40
N LYS A 243 -18.35 17.68 5.48
CA LYS A 243 -18.48 19.13 5.33
C LYS A 243 -19.58 19.55 4.36
N GLY A 244 -20.25 18.61 3.69
CA GLY A 244 -21.23 18.92 2.63
C GLY A 244 -20.61 19.67 1.46
N ARG A 245 -19.39 19.31 1.06
CA ARG A 245 -18.60 19.99 0.01
C ARG A 245 -18.29 19.10 -1.20
N LEU A 246 -18.90 17.92 -1.31
CA LEU A 246 -18.82 17.15 -2.54
C LEU A 246 -19.57 17.88 -3.65
N ARG A 247 -19.01 17.88 -4.86
CA ARG A 247 -19.64 18.51 -6.02
C ARG A 247 -20.70 17.59 -6.58
N ASP A 248 -21.93 18.08 -6.73
CA ASP A 248 -23.04 17.29 -7.30
C ASP A 248 -22.75 16.77 -8.72
N ALA A 249 -21.95 17.50 -9.50
CA ALA A 249 -21.54 17.08 -10.84
C ALA A 249 -20.65 15.81 -10.82
N ASP A 250 -19.85 15.64 -9.77
CA ASP A 250 -18.97 14.47 -9.60
C ASP A 250 -19.64 13.35 -8.80
N TYR A 251 -20.47 13.73 -7.83
CA TYR A 251 -21.11 12.85 -6.86
C TYR A 251 -22.63 13.12 -6.83
N PRO A 252 -23.35 12.80 -7.91
CA PRO A 252 -24.78 13.08 -8.00
C PRO A 252 -25.57 12.22 -7.02
N LEU A 253 -26.62 12.81 -6.44
CA LEU A 253 -27.58 12.11 -5.61
C LEU A 253 -28.62 11.39 -6.50
N VAL A 254 -29.03 10.21 -6.08
CA VAL A 254 -30.13 9.46 -6.70
C VAL A 254 -31.38 9.59 -5.84
N GLY A 255 -32.50 10.04 -6.44
CA GLY A 255 -33.78 10.22 -5.76
C GLY A 255 -33.96 11.56 -5.05
N ASN A 256 -35.13 11.77 -4.44
CA ASN A 256 -35.48 13.02 -3.73
C ASN A 256 -35.07 12.96 -2.24
N HIS A 257 -33.82 12.57 -1.98
CA HIS A 257 -33.27 12.47 -0.63
C HIS A 257 -32.45 13.70 -0.27
N PHE A 258 -33.08 14.88 -0.30
CA PHE A 258 -32.49 16.08 0.26
C PHE A 258 -32.46 15.93 1.79
N GLN A 259 -31.37 15.36 2.31
CA GLN A 259 -31.16 15.32 3.75
C GLN A 259 -30.48 16.61 4.21
N GLN A 260 -31.24 17.46 4.91
CA GLN A 260 -30.65 18.52 5.70
C GLN A 260 -29.95 17.90 6.91
N GLY A 261 -28.63 17.79 6.87
CA GLY A 261 -27.84 17.34 8.02
C GLY A 261 -26.54 16.65 7.65
N ARG A 262 -25.65 16.55 8.63
CA ARG A 262 -24.42 15.75 8.52
C ARG A 262 -24.80 14.27 8.62
N PRO A 263 -24.37 13.41 7.68
CA PRO A 263 -24.66 11.98 7.77
C PRO A 263 -23.96 11.37 8.99
N GLN A 264 -24.64 10.49 9.71
CA GLN A 264 -24.05 9.76 10.85
C GLN A 264 -23.34 8.50 10.38
N ASP A 265 -23.94 7.76 9.45
CA ASP A 265 -23.41 6.52 8.89
C ASP A 265 -23.25 6.67 7.39
N VAL A 266 -22.06 6.34 6.89
CA VAL A 266 -21.72 6.45 5.48
C VAL A 266 -21.09 5.15 5.01
N VAL A 267 -21.67 4.53 4.00
CA VAL A 267 -21.10 3.35 3.34
C VAL A 267 -20.42 3.79 2.05
N ILE A 268 -19.12 3.50 1.93
CA ILE A 268 -18.34 3.71 0.71
C ILE A 268 -18.05 2.33 0.11
N PHE A 269 -18.54 2.09 -1.10
CA PHE A 269 -18.28 0.86 -1.83
C PHE A 269 -17.42 1.12 -3.07
N ILE A 270 -16.21 0.56 -3.12
CA ILE A 270 -15.30 0.71 -4.26
C ILE A 270 -15.46 -0.48 -5.21
N VAL A 271 -16.05 -0.21 -6.37
CA VAL A 271 -16.15 -1.17 -7.47
C VAL A 271 -14.76 -1.43 -8.04
N GLY A 272 -14.38 -2.70 -8.17
CA GLY A 272 -13.04 -3.12 -8.61
C GLY A 272 -12.13 -3.50 -7.44
N GLY A 273 -12.43 -3.02 -6.23
CA GLY A 273 -11.79 -3.42 -4.98
C GLY A 273 -11.25 -2.25 -4.17
N THR A 274 -11.00 -2.51 -2.89
CA THR A 274 -10.41 -1.57 -1.93
C THR A 274 -8.97 -1.96 -1.64
N THR A 275 -8.21 -1.07 -1.01
CA THR A 275 -6.85 -1.35 -0.52
C THR A 275 -6.80 -1.32 1.01
N TYR A 276 -5.77 -1.94 1.59
CA TYR A 276 -5.52 -1.81 3.04
C TYR A 276 -5.11 -0.39 3.45
N GLU A 277 -4.58 0.43 2.52
CA GLU A 277 -4.28 1.84 2.79
C GLU A 277 -5.57 2.67 2.96
N GLU A 278 -6.57 2.43 2.11
CA GLU A 278 -7.90 3.03 2.25
C GLU A 278 -8.59 2.54 3.52
N ALA A 279 -8.52 1.24 3.82
CA ALA A 279 -9.08 0.68 5.05
C ALA A 279 -8.43 1.30 6.31
N ARG A 280 -7.09 1.46 6.32
CA ARG A 280 -6.37 2.18 7.37
C ARG A 280 -6.85 3.63 7.47
N SER A 281 -7.01 4.32 6.35
CA SER A 281 -7.48 5.71 6.33
C SER A 281 -8.87 5.86 6.93
N VAL A 282 -9.79 4.96 6.62
CA VAL A 282 -11.15 4.91 7.18
C VAL A 282 -11.12 4.60 8.68
N ALA A 283 -10.34 3.61 9.10
CA ALA A 283 -10.22 3.23 10.51
C ALA A 283 -9.68 4.38 11.38
N LEU A 284 -8.60 5.04 10.95
CA LEU A 284 -8.03 6.19 11.65
C LEU A 284 -8.96 7.40 11.62
N TYR A 285 -9.69 7.62 10.52
CA TYR A 285 -10.68 8.69 10.44
C TYR A 285 -11.80 8.50 11.46
N ASN A 286 -12.38 7.30 11.52
CA ASN A 286 -13.44 6.94 12.46
C ASN A 286 -12.99 7.12 13.91
N ALA A 287 -11.78 6.67 14.25
CA ALA A 287 -11.23 6.82 15.60
C ALA A 287 -11.06 8.30 16.00
N ALA A 288 -10.68 9.16 15.05
CA ALA A 288 -10.49 10.60 15.29
C ALA A 288 -11.82 11.41 15.27
N ASN A 289 -12.88 10.88 14.67
CA ASN A 289 -14.12 11.62 14.41
C ASN A 289 -15.37 10.81 14.83
N PRO A 290 -15.66 10.67 16.13
CA PRO A 290 -16.75 9.82 16.62
C PRO A 290 -18.16 10.27 16.18
N GLY A 291 -18.30 11.48 15.63
CA GLY A 291 -19.58 12.01 15.15
C GLY A 291 -20.07 11.46 13.80
N VAL A 292 -19.22 10.72 13.06
CA VAL A 292 -19.58 10.05 11.80
C VAL A 292 -18.84 8.72 11.70
N ARG A 293 -19.54 7.68 11.25
CA ARG A 293 -18.99 6.35 11.03
C ARG A 293 -18.96 6.03 9.55
N PHE A 294 -17.76 5.77 9.04
CA PHE A 294 -17.54 5.32 7.67
C PHE A 294 -17.33 3.81 7.64
N PHE A 295 -18.03 3.15 6.72
CA PHE A 295 -17.88 1.73 6.41
C PHE A 295 -17.31 1.59 5.01
N LEU A 296 -16.18 0.90 4.88
CA LEU A 296 -15.54 0.65 3.60
C LEU A 296 -15.86 -0.76 3.13
N GLY A 297 -16.37 -0.89 1.91
CA GLY A 297 -16.54 -2.14 1.21
C GLY A 297 -15.98 -2.07 -0.20
N GLY A 298 -15.72 -3.23 -0.79
CA GLY A 298 -15.33 -3.34 -2.18
C GLY A 298 -15.53 -4.77 -2.68
N SER A 299 -15.40 -4.97 -3.98
CA SER A 299 -15.53 -6.30 -4.58
C SER A 299 -14.43 -7.27 -4.15
N VAL A 300 -13.25 -6.75 -3.79
CA VAL A 300 -12.07 -7.50 -3.33
C VAL A 300 -11.14 -6.56 -2.57
N VAL A 301 -10.22 -7.09 -1.75
CA VAL A 301 -9.09 -6.30 -1.23
C VAL A 301 -7.88 -6.51 -2.12
N LEU A 302 -7.35 -5.42 -2.66
CA LEU A 302 -6.27 -5.41 -3.65
C LEU A 302 -4.91 -5.18 -3.00
N ASN A 303 -3.91 -5.88 -3.54
CA ASN A 303 -2.51 -5.46 -3.58
C ASN A 303 -2.12 -5.09 -5.02
N SER A 304 -0.91 -4.57 -5.21
CA SER A 304 -0.45 -4.15 -6.55
C SER A 304 -0.44 -5.31 -7.55
N LYS A 305 -0.03 -6.51 -7.13
CA LYS A 305 -0.01 -7.69 -8.00
C LYS A 305 -1.40 -8.00 -8.55
N ARG A 306 -2.40 -8.09 -7.67
CA ARG A 306 -3.78 -8.39 -8.05
C ARG A 306 -4.40 -7.26 -8.90
N PHE A 307 -4.11 -6.01 -8.57
CA PHE A 307 -4.53 -4.87 -9.39
C PHE A 307 -4.01 -4.98 -10.83
N LEU A 308 -2.72 -5.31 -11.00
CA LEU A 308 -2.11 -5.47 -12.32
C LEU A 308 -2.63 -6.68 -13.10
N GLU A 309 -2.92 -7.79 -12.40
CA GLU A 309 -3.58 -8.95 -13.00
C GLU A 309 -4.98 -8.60 -13.51
N ASN A 310 -5.79 -7.91 -12.70
CA ASN A 310 -7.12 -7.45 -13.09
C ASN A 310 -7.06 -6.46 -14.27
N LEU A 311 -6.09 -5.54 -14.27
CA LEU A 311 -5.89 -4.59 -15.36
C LEU A 311 -5.49 -5.30 -16.66
N GLY A 312 -4.62 -6.32 -16.57
CA GLY A 312 -4.23 -7.16 -17.71
C GLY A 312 -5.41 -7.95 -18.27
N GLU A 313 -6.27 -8.49 -17.40
CA GLU A 313 -7.49 -9.18 -17.82
C GLU A 313 -8.48 -8.24 -18.50
N ALA A 314 -8.73 -7.06 -17.92
CA ALA A 314 -9.57 -6.04 -18.54
C ALA A 314 -9.04 -5.60 -19.92
N GLN A 315 -7.72 -5.52 -20.09
CA GLN A 315 -7.10 -5.25 -21.38
C GLN A 315 -7.40 -6.36 -22.40
N ARG A 316 -7.28 -7.63 -21.99
CA ARG A 316 -7.58 -8.78 -22.86
C ARG A 316 -9.03 -8.77 -23.32
N ILE A 317 -9.96 -8.61 -22.37
CA ILE A 317 -11.40 -8.54 -22.66
C ILE A 317 -11.71 -7.40 -23.63
N SER A 318 -11.16 -6.18 -23.39
CA SER A 318 -11.38 -5.03 -24.26
C SER A 318 -10.90 -5.27 -25.70
N LYS A 319 -9.79 -5.99 -25.89
CA LYS A 319 -9.29 -6.36 -27.23
C LYS A 319 -10.21 -7.37 -27.91
N SER A 320 -10.68 -8.38 -27.19
CA SER A 320 -11.60 -9.38 -27.72
C SER A 320 -12.96 -8.81 -28.11
N SER A 321 -13.50 -7.87 -27.33
CA SER A 321 -14.79 -7.20 -27.64
C SER A 321 -14.73 -6.25 -28.84
N THR A 322 -13.52 -5.84 -29.27
CA THR A 322 -13.35 -4.98 -30.47
C THR A 322 -13.27 -5.82 -31.76
N LEU A 323 -13.11 -7.14 -31.65
CA LEU A 323 -13.02 -8.09 -32.76
C LEU A 323 -14.36 -8.75 -33.11
N LEU A 324 -15.42 -8.45 -32.35
CA LEU A 324 -16.81 -8.84 -32.57
C LEU A 324 -17.61 -7.64 -33.05
#